data_AF-A0A224YIV5-F1
#
_entry.id   AF-A0A224YIV5-F1
#
_cell.length_a   1.000
_cell.length_b   1.000
_cell.length_c   1.000
_cell.angle_alpha   90.00
_cell.angle_beta   90.00
_cell.angle_gamma   90.00
#
_symmetry.space_group_name_H-M   'P 1'
#
loop_
_entity.id
_entity.type
_entity.pdbx_description
1 polymer ?
#
loop_
_entity_poly.entity_id
_entity_poly.type
_entity_poly.pdbx_seq_one_letter_code
_entity_poly.pdbx_strand_id
1 'polypeptide(L)'
;MSSIWLFSVAVGVTLVSSALTSCVTYGYCGTDSNSGKRLPCVVRREPVSIRNSDLEGACPALMNTSGASVPVCCDVQQTAAYKYEFVKLLRLGVDKDSKCFKNFENLMCQAFCSPNQSKFLAVFKYSAEGKCQPSATETVYVLDKHFAEDVYEACKDVRTRVFGMRLMSFMCGKYGYRKCTAQHFFDFVGAVYAEGGHSPLKIRHVLAETPVSVNGLRLEPFKSDIL
;
A
#
# COMPACT_ATOMS: atom_id res chain seq x y z
N MET A 1 -9.03 -52.12 -49.46
CA MET A 1 -9.72 -51.58 -48.26
C MET A 1 -8.99 -52.07 -47.03
N SER A 2 -8.25 -51.19 -46.34
CA SER A 2 -8.00 -51.32 -44.90
C SER A 2 -7.52 -49.96 -44.39
N SER A 3 -8.29 -49.37 -43.49
CA SER A 3 -8.05 -48.04 -42.94
C SER A 3 -7.27 -48.12 -41.62
N ILE A 4 -6.31 -47.21 -41.51
CA ILE A 4 -5.44 -46.86 -40.38
C ILE A 4 -6.25 -46.51 -39.13
N TRP A 5 -5.74 -46.78 -37.92
CA TRP A 5 -5.80 -45.83 -36.79
C TRP A 5 -4.57 -45.95 -35.88
N LEU A 6 -3.67 -44.96 -35.95
CA LEU A 6 -2.63 -44.71 -34.94
C LEU A 6 -3.21 -43.72 -33.93
N PHE A 7 -3.38 -44.16 -32.69
CA PHE A 7 -3.78 -43.30 -31.58
C PHE A 7 -2.53 -42.65 -30.96
N SER A 8 -2.28 -41.38 -31.29
CA SER A 8 -1.29 -40.58 -30.59
C SER A 8 -1.88 -40.09 -29.27
N VAL A 9 -1.35 -40.58 -28.14
CA VAL A 9 -1.69 -40.08 -26.81
C VAL A 9 -0.89 -38.79 -26.57
N ALA A 10 -1.58 -37.66 -26.61
CA ALA A 10 -1.01 -36.37 -26.24
C ALA A 10 -0.97 -36.23 -24.72
N VAL A 11 0.23 -36.30 -24.13
CA VAL A 11 0.46 -35.96 -22.71
C VAL A 11 0.53 -34.45 -22.60
N GLY A 12 -0.58 -33.82 -22.21
CA GLY A 12 -0.63 -32.39 -21.91
C GLY A 12 0.05 -32.09 -20.58
N VAL A 13 1.21 -31.43 -20.61
CA VAL A 13 1.81 -30.81 -19.43
C VAL A 13 0.96 -29.60 -19.06
N THR A 14 0.08 -29.75 -18.07
CA THR A 14 -0.59 -28.60 -17.47
C THR A 14 0.44 -27.81 -16.68
N LEU A 15 0.84 -26.65 -17.20
CA LEU A 15 1.49 -25.63 -16.39
C LEU A 15 0.53 -25.28 -15.26
N VAL A 16 0.79 -25.80 -14.06
CA VAL A 16 0.15 -25.34 -12.83
C VAL A 16 0.62 -23.89 -12.68
N SER A 17 -0.18 -22.95 -13.17
CA SER A 17 -0.02 -21.55 -12.85
C SER A 17 -0.23 -21.45 -11.36
N SER A 18 0.87 -21.45 -10.59
CA SER A 18 0.83 -21.15 -9.17
C SER A 18 0.15 -19.80 -9.05
N ALA A 19 -1.11 -19.80 -8.60
CA ALA A 19 -1.92 -18.61 -8.43
C ALA A 19 -1.07 -17.55 -7.74
N LEU A 20 -0.72 -16.49 -8.49
CA LEU A 20 0.07 -15.38 -7.97
C LEU A 20 -0.80 -14.71 -6.92
N THR A 21 -0.63 -15.17 -5.68
CA THR A 21 -1.38 -14.71 -4.54
C THR A 21 -1.09 -13.23 -4.36
N SER A 22 -2.02 -12.38 -4.79
CA SER A 22 -1.67 -10.97 -5.02
C SER A 22 -1.91 -10.07 -3.80
N CYS A 23 -2.82 -10.45 -2.89
CA CYS A 23 -3.07 -9.72 -1.65
C CYS A 23 -2.31 -10.33 -0.48
N VAL A 24 -1.63 -9.48 0.30
CA VAL A 24 -0.95 -9.87 1.55
C VAL A 24 -1.73 -9.43 2.79
N THR A 25 -2.59 -8.42 2.64
CA THR A 25 -3.53 -7.99 3.67
C THR A 25 -4.94 -7.80 3.08
N TYR A 26 -5.98 -7.98 3.91
CA TYR A 26 -7.38 -7.74 3.54
C TYR A 26 -8.28 -7.70 4.78
N GLY A 27 -9.24 -6.76 4.85
CA GLY A 27 -10.13 -6.62 5.99
C GLY A 27 -9.40 -6.28 7.29
N TYR A 28 -10.11 -6.36 8.42
CA TYR A 28 -9.57 -6.07 9.76
C TYR A 28 -9.78 -7.25 10.72
N CYS A 29 -8.73 -7.66 11.43
CA CYS A 29 -8.76 -8.81 12.34
C CYS A 29 -8.40 -8.49 13.79
N GLY A 30 -7.86 -7.30 14.04
CA GLY A 30 -7.41 -6.90 15.36
C GLY A 30 -7.33 -5.39 15.49
N THR A 31 -6.80 -4.95 16.62
CA THR A 31 -6.66 -3.53 16.96
C THR A 31 -5.31 -3.33 17.63
N ASP A 32 -4.61 -2.27 17.26
CA ASP A 32 -3.39 -1.85 17.95
C ASP A 32 -3.76 -1.30 19.34
N SER A 33 -3.15 -1.85 20.39
CA SER A 33 -3.51 -1.54 21.78
C SER A 33 -3.12 -0.11 22.19
N ASN A 34 -2.13 0.50 21.54
CA ASN A 34 -1.67 1.85 21.88
C ASN A 34 -2.52 2.93 21.21
N SER A 35 -2.84 2.75 19.93
CA SER A 35 -3.56 3.74 19.13
C SER A 35 -5.07 3.49 19.02
N GLY A 36 -5.54 2.28 19.36
CA GLY A 36 -6.92 1.85 19.14
C GLY A 36 -7.30 1.69 17.66
N LYS A 37 -6.33 1.80 16.74
CA LYS A 37 -6.59 1.67 15.30
C LYS A 37 -6.70 0.20 14.89
N ARG A 38 -7.62 -0.09 13.97
CA ARG A 38 -7.83 -1.45 13.45
C ARG A 38 -6.63 -1.89 12.61
N LEU A 39 -6.20 -3.13 12.82
CA LEU A 39 -5.09 -3.77 12.11
C LEU A 39 -5.62 -4.70 11.02
N PRO A 40 -4.99 -4.70 9.84
CA PRO A 40 -5.48 -5.50 8.74
C PRO A 40 -5.14 -6.99 8.94
N CYS A 41 -6.00 -7.88 8.45
CA CYS A 41 -5.72 -9.31 8.52
C CYS A 41 -4.57 -9.68 7.59
N VAL A 42 -3.73 -10.62 8.00
CA VAL A 42 -2.78 -11.30 7.11
C VAL A 42 -3.54 -12.30 6.25
N VAL A 43 -3.38 -12.21 4.93
CA VAL A 43 -4.04 -13.11 3.97
C VAL A 43 -3.07 -13.59 2.90
N ARG A 44 -3.49 -14.67 2.24
CA ARG A 44 -2.96 -15.12 0.96
C ARG A 44 -4.16 -15.40 0.07
N ARG A 45 -4.56 -14.40 -0.74
CA ARG A 45 -5.73 -14.50 -1.60
C ARG A 45 -5.63 -13.67 -2.87
N GLU A 46 -6.50 -13.99 -3.81
CA GLU A 46 -6.76 -13.15 -4.98
C GLU A 46 -7.49 -11.84 -4.59
N PRO A 47 -7.30 -10.76 -5.37
CA PRO A 47 -8.04 -9.52 -5.20
C PRO A 47 -9.56 -9.73 -5.28
N VAL A 48 -10.30 -8.88 -4.58
CA VAL A 48 -11.78 -8.84 -4.64
C VAL A 48 -12.23 -7.68 -5.49
N SER A 49 -13.22 -7.95 -6.34
CA SER A 49 -13.88 -6.91 -7.11
C SER A 49 -14.78 -6.08 -6.20
N ILE A 50 -14.54 -4.77 -6.09
CA ILE A 50 -15.44 -3.80 -5.45
C ILE A 50 -15.88 -2.75 -6.47
N ARG A 51 -16.92 -1.97 -6.18
CA ARG A 51 -17.41 -0.97 -7.13
C ARG A 51 -16.42 0.18 -7.24
N ASN A 52 -16.30 0.78 -8.44
CA ASN A 52 -15.48 1.97 -8.64
C ASN A 52 -15.89 3.13 -7.70
N SER A 53 -17.18 3.26 -7.40
CA SER A 53 -17.70 4.26 -6.46
C SER A 53 -17.18 4.07 -5.02
N ASP A 54 -16.81 2.85 -4.63
CA ASP A 54 -16.30 2.55 -3.28
C ASP A 54 -14.83 3.00 -3.12
N LEU A 55 -14.14 3.29 -4.23
CA LEU A 55 -12.78 3.87 -4.27
C LEU A 55 -12.80 5.39 -4.45
N GLU A 56 -13.96 5.99 -4.73
CA GLU A 56 -14.06 7.40 -5.07
C GLU A 56 -13.68 8.31 -3.88
N GLY A 57 -12.66 9.14 -4.12
CA GLY A 57 -12.06 10.00 -3.09
C GLY A 57 -11.32 9.24 -1.99
N ALA A 58 -11.06 7.95 -2.18
CA ALA A 58 -10.15 7.16 -1.37
C ALA A 58 -8.90 6.79 -2.19
N CYS A 59 -9.09 6.07 -3.29
CA CYS A 59 -8.02 5.56 -4.14
C CYS A 59 -8.37 5.68 -5.63
N PRO A 60 -8.52 6.91 -6.15
CA PRO A 60 -8.95 7.14 -7.53
C PRO A 60 -7.97 6.56 -8.56
N ALA A 61 -6.68 6.50 -8.26
CA ALA A 61 -5.66 5.92 -9.13
C ALA A 61 -5.82 4.41 -9.39
N LEU A 62 -6.60 3.71 -8.57
CA LEU A 62 -6.91 2.28 -8.76
C LEU A 62 -8.19 2.06 -9.56
N MET A 63 -8.97 3.11 -9.85
CA MET A 63 -10.21 2.98 -10.61
C MET A 63 -9.91 2.66 -12.07
N ASN A 64 -10.78 1.87 -12.71
CA ASN A 64 -10.72 1.64 -14.16
C ASN A 64 -11.79 2.46 -14.89
N THR A 65 -11.55 2.81 -16.14
CA THR A 65 -12.48 3.59 -16.98
C THR A 65 -13.57 2.72 -17.62
N SER A 66 -13.43 1.39 -17.59
CA SER A 66 -14.20 0.46 -18.42
C SER A 66 -15.19 -0.41 -17.65
N GLY A 67 -15.16 -0.42 -16.31
CA GLY A 67 -15.96 -1.34 -15.49
C GLY A 67 -16.78 -0.63 -14.42
N ALA A 68 -17.83 -1.30 -13.95
CA ALA A 68 -18.51 -0.90 -12.71
C ALA A 68 -17.70 -1.30 -11.47
N SER A 69 -16.81 -2.28 -11.60
CA SER A 69 -16.04 -2.86 -10.50
C SER A 69 -14.59 -3.12 -10.90
N VAL A 70 -13.72 -3.14 -9.90
CA VAL A 70 -12.27 -3.27 -10.05
C VAL A 70 -11.69 -4.19 -8.97
N PRO A 71 -10.77 -5.10 -9.33
CA PRO A 71 -10.09 -5.95 -8.36
C PRO A 71 -9.16 -5.13 -7.45
N VAL A 72 -9.28 -5.34 -6.13
CA VAL A 72 -8.45 -4.69 -5.11
C VAL A 72 -8.17 -5.62 -3.92
N CYS A 73 -7.17 -5.27 -3.13
CA CYS A 73 -6.80 -5.97 -1.88
C CYS A 73 -7.34 -5.28 -0.62
N CYS A 74 -8.49 -4.60 -0.73
CA CYS A 74 -9.16 -3.97 0.40
C CYS A 74 -10.68 -4.11 0.31
N ASP A 75 -11.36 -4.01 1.45
CA ASP A 75 -12.82 -3.94 1.52
C ASP A 75 -13.33 -2.49 1.63
N VAL A 76 -14.66 -2.31 1.57
CA VAL A 76 -15.31 -0.99 1.64
C VAL A 76 -15.07 -0.29 3.00
N GLN A 77 -14.87 -1.04 4.08
CA GLN A 77 -14.56 -0.43 5.38
C GLN A 77 -13.14 0.15 5.38
N GLN A 78 -12.20 -0.56 4.79
CA GLN A 78 -10.82 -0.11 4.62
C GLN A 78 -10.74 1.12 3.72
N THR A 79 -11.45 1.14 2.58
CA THR A 79 -11.45 2.32 1.68
C THR A 79 -11.96 3.57 2.38
N ALA A 80 -13.03 3.45 3.18
CA ALA A 80 -13.56 4.56 3.97
C ALA A 80 -12.56 5.06 5.03
N ALA A 81 -11.82 4.14 5.68
CA ALA A 81 -10.78 4.50 6.63
C ALA A 81 -9.61 5.25 5.97
N TYR A 82 -9.16 4.81 4.78
CA TYR A 82 -8.09 5.48 4.05
C TYR A 82 -8.50 6.88 3.59
N LYS A 83 -9.72 7.03 3.06
CA LYS A 83 -10.32 8.34 2.75
C LYS A 83 -10.29 9.28 3.94
N TYR A 84 -10.66 8.80 5.13
CA TYR A 84 -10.62 9.60 6.34
C TYR A 84 -9.19 10.07 6.69
N GLU A 85 -8.18 9.22 6.50
CA GLU A 85 -6.78 9.61 6.71
C GLU A 85 -6.31 10.66 5.69
N PHE A 86 -6.69 10.55 4.41
CA PHE A 86 -6.37 11.58 3.40
C PHE A 86 -7.05 12.92 3.67
N VAL A 87 -8.28 12.92 4.20
CA VAL A 87 -8.97 14.15 4.64
C VAL A 87 -8.18 14.91 5.70
N LYS A 88 -7.36 14.24 6.53
CA LYS A 88 -6.50 14.93 7.50
C LYS A 88 -5.43 15.79 6.82
N LEU A 89 -4.86 15.33 5.72
CA LEU A 89 -3.91 16.13 4.92
C LEU A 89 -4.60 17.35 4.29
N LEU A 90 -5.82 17.18 3.78
CA LEU A 90 -6.62 18.30 3.26
C LEU A 90 -6.89 19.33 4.36
N ARG A 91 -7.13 18.91 5.60
CA ARG A 91 -7.31 19.80 6.76
C ARG A 91 -6.04 20.55 7.15
N LEU A 92 -4.86 19.96 6.93
CA LEU A 92 -3.59 20.68 7.04
C LEU A 92 -3.40 21.69 5.90
N GLY A 93 -4.27 21.69 4.89
CA GLY A 93 -4.24 22.66 3.79
C GLY A 93 -3.42 22.21 2.59
N VAL A 94 -3.07 20.92 2.49
CA VAL A 94 -2.50 20.35 1.28
C VAL A 94 -3.59 20.38 0.19
N ASP A 95 -3.27 20.95 -0.97
CA ASP A 95 -4.21 21.04 -2.09
C ASP A 95 -4.45 19.64 -2.68
N LYS A 96 -5.72 19.24 -2.81
CA LYS A 96 -6.14 17.93 -3.36
C LYS A 96 -5.64 17.71 -4.79
N ASP A 97 -5.47 18.78 -5.57
CA ASP A 97 -5.09 18.70 -6.97
C ASP A 97 -3.56 18.78 -7.16
N SER A 98 -2.81 19.05 -6.09
CA SER A 98 -1.35 19.12 -6.12
C SER A 98 -0.69 17.76 -6.37
N LYS A 99 0.52 17.79 -6.93
CA LYS A 99 1.37 16.61 -7.09
C LYS A 99 1.64 15.92 -5.76
N CYS A 100 1.86 16.67 -4.68
CA CYS A 100 2.06 16.11 -3.34
C CYS A 100 0.91 15.21 -2.92
N PHE A 101 -0.33 15.73 -2.99
CA PHE A 101 -1.49 14.97 -2.54
C PHE A 101 -1.72 13.74 -3.42
N LYS A 102 -1.72 13.90 -4.74
CA LYS A 102 -1.98 12.80 -5.68
C LYS A 102 -0.94 11.68 -5.59
N ASN A 103 0.34 12.04 -5.48
CA ASN A 103 1.42 11.05 -5.37
C ASN A 103 1.38 10.35 -4.02
N PHE A 104 1.13 11.07 -2.93
CA PHE A 104 1.00 10.48 -1.60
C PHE A 104 -0.25 9.58 -1.48
N GLU A 105 -1.40 10.03 -2.01
CA GLU A 105 -2.64 9.24 -2.03
C GLU A 105 -2.42 7.93 -2.79
N ASN A 106 -1.90 8.00 -4.02
CA ASN A 106 -1.61 6.82 -4.82
C ASN A 106 -0.60 5.88 -4.13
N LEU A 107 0.50 6.41 -3.58
CA LEU A 107 1.49 5.62 -2.83
C LEU A 107 0.83 4.75 -1.74
N MET A 108 0.00 5.38 -0.90
CA MET A 108 -0.65 4.69 0.21
C MET A 108 -1.75 3.74 -0.28
N CYS A 109 -2.49 4.13 -1.32
CA CYS A 109 -3.48 3.27 -1.98
C CYS A 109 -2.85 2.00 -2.54
N GLN A 110 -1.63 2.08 -3.07
CA GLN A 110 -0.94 0.92 -3.62
C GLN A 110 -0.53 -0.04 -2.51
N ALA A 111 -0.04 0.48 -1.38
CA ALA A 111 0.26 -0.34 -0.20
C ALA A 111 -0.96 -1.10 0.31
N PHE A 112 -2.13 -0.46 0.34
CA PHE A 112 -3.29 -0.98 1.06
C PHE A 112 -4.41 -1.57 0.22
N CYS A 113 -4.49 -1.25 -1.07
CA CYS A 113 -5.58 -1.65 -1.95
C CYS A 113 -5.11 -2.21 -3.30
N SER A 114 -3.84 -2.07 -3.69
CA SER A 114 -3.38 -2.55 -5.00
C SER A 114 -3.74 -4.02 -5.22
N PRO A 115 -4.28 -4.41 -6.38
CA PRO A 115 -4.48 -5.82 -6.71
C PRO A 115 -3.17 -6.58 -6.88
N ASN A 116 -2.00 -5.94 -6.76
CA ASN A 116 -0.68 -6.55 -6.92
C ASN A 116 0.21 -6.35 -5.67
N GLN A 117 -0.37 -6.15 -4.48
CA GLN A 117 0.38 -5.88 -3.24
C GLN A 117 1.61 -6.77 -3.05
N SER A 118 1.48 -8.08 -3.26
CA SER A 118 2.55 -9.05 -3.01
C SER A 118 3.81 -8.85 -3.86
N LYS A 119 3.75 -8.04 -4.93
CA LYS A 119 4.93 -7.69 -5.74
C LYS A 119 5.89 -6.78 -5.02
N PHE A 120 5.39 -5.89 -4.16
CA PHE A 120 6.19 -4.81 -3.54
C PHE A 120 5.97 -4.66 -2.03
N LEU A 121 5.01 -5.38 -1.47
CA LEU A 121 4.64 -5.36 -0.06
C LEU A 121 4.70 -6.78 0.54
N ALA A 122 5.27 -6.90 1.74
CA ALA A 122 5.23 -8.13 2.52
C ALA A 122 4.88 -7.86 3.98
N VAL A 123 4.19 -8.80 4.63
CA VAL A 123 4.02 -8.80 6.08
C VAL A 123 5.31 -9.30 6.73
N PHE A 124 5.87 -8.49 7.63
CA PHE A 124 7.11 -8.79 8.34
C PHE A 124 6.85 -9.32 9.75
N LYS A 125 5.88 -8.73 10.46
CA LYS A 125 5.40 -9.22 11.75
C LYS A 125 3.88 -9.21 11.78
N TYR A 126 3.34 -10.13 12.57
CA TYR A 126 1.92 -10.24 12.83
C TYR A 126 1.68 -10.61 14.29
N SER A 127 0.52 -10.25 14.81
CA SER A 127 -0.02 -10.79 16.05
C SER A 127 -1.05 -11.86 15.74
N ALA A 128 -1.08 -12.91 16.56
CA ALA A 128 -2.09 -13.95 16.50
C ALA A 128 -2.70 -14.08 17.91
N GLU A 129 -4.01 -13.83 18.01
CA GLU A 129 -4.77 -13.99 19.26
C GLU A 129 -5.60 -15.27 19.18
N GLY A 130 -5.18 -16.32 19.88
CA GLY A 130 -5.88 -17.59 19.92
C GLY A 130 -6.02 -18.24 18.54
N LYS A 131 -7.26 -18.61 18.17
CA LYS A 131 -7.59 -19.22 16.87
C LYS A 131 -8.03 -18.20 15.81
N CYS A 132 -7.94 -16.90 16.10
CA CYS A 132 -8.34 -15.86 15.16
C CYS A 132 -7.31 -15.70 14.04
N GLN A 133 -7.78 -15.15 12.92
CA GLN A 133 -6.90 -14.85 11.80
C GLN A 133 -5.84 -13.80 12.21
N PRO A 134 -4.55 -13.99 11.87
CA PRO A 134 -3.50 -13.07 12.30
C PRO A 134 -3.69 -11.65 11.77
N SER A 135 -3.27 -10.66 12.56
CA SER A 135 -3.29 -9.25 12.20
C SER A 135 -1.87 -8.76 11.89
N ALA A 136 -1.66 -8.07 10.77
CA ALA A 136 -0.35 -7.53 10.42
C ALA A 136 0.02 -6.39 11.38
N THR A 137 1.19 -6.47 12.00
CA THR A 137 1.71 -5.46 12.93
C THR A 137 2.92 -4.71 12.36
N GLU A 138 3.64 -5.33 11.43
CA GLU A 138 4.71 -4.68 10.66
C GLU A 138 4.67 -5.18 9.21
N THR A 139 4.75 -4.27 8.24
CA THR A 139 4.93 -4.56 6.82
C THR A 139 6.22 -3.94 6.29
N VAL A 140 6.78 -4.54 5.24
CA VAL A 140 7.83 -3.92 4.42
C VAL A 140 7.21 -3.51 3.10
N TYR A 141 7.41 -2.25 2.73
CA TYR A 141 6.98 -1.68 1.44
C TYR A 141 8.21 -1.22 0.68
N VAL A 142 8.54 -1.91 -0.41
CA VAL A 142 9.68 -1.55 -1.27
C VAL A 142 9.21 -0.55 -2.31
N LEU A 143 9.83 0.63 -2.28
CA LEU A 143 9.57 1.73 -3.20
C LEU A 143 10.77 1.90 -4.12
N ASP A 144 10.49 2.19 -5.38
CA ASP A 144 11.51 2.73 -6.28
C ASP A 144 12.05 4.02 -5.67
N LYS A 145 13.37 4.11 -5.58
CA LYS A 145 14.04 5.22 -4.89
C LYS A 145 13.73 6.57 -5.54
N HIS A 146 13.72 6.65 -6.87
CA HIS A 146 13.45 7.90 -7.58
C HIS A 146 11.98 8.31 -7.43
N PHE A 147 11.06 7.36 -7.55
CA PHE A 147 9.64 7.62 -7.27
C PHE A 147 9.41 8.13 -5.84
N ALA A 148 10.08 7.53 -4.85
CA ALA A 148 10.00 7.96 -3.46
C ALA A 148 10.57 9.37 -3.26
N GLU A 149 11.70 9.68 -3.90
CA GLU A 149 12.29 11.03 -3.93
C GLU A 149 11.33 12.04 -4.58
N ASP A 150 10.68 11.71 -5.70
CA ASP A 150 9.72 12.58 -6.37
C ASP A 150 8.49 12.89 -5.51
N VAL A 151 7.96 11.89 -4.79
CA VAL A 151 6.87 12.11 -3.82
C VAL A 151 7.32 13.06 -2.72
N TYR A 152 8.52 12.88 -2.18
CA TYR A 152 9.07 13.75 -1.14
C TYR A 152 9.28 15.18 -1.66
N GLU A 153 9.90 15.34 -2.83
CA GLU A 153 10.16 16.63 -3.47
C GLU A 153 8.88 17.38 -3.78
N ALA A 154 7.83 16.68 -4.23
CA ALA A 154 6.51 17.28 -4.43
C ALA A 154 5.90 17.84 -3.12
N CYS A 155 6.25 17.27 -1.96
CA CYS A 155 5.65 17.60 -0.67
C CYS A 155 6.52 18.51 0.24
N LYS A 156 7.84 18.52 0.08
CA LYS A 156 8.76 19.08 1.10
C LYS A 156 8.57 20.58 1.36
N ASP A 157 8.15 21.33 0.34
CA ASP A 157 7.97 22.78 0.38
C ASP A 157 6.49 23.20 0.42
N VAL A 158 5.55 22.24 0.47
CA VAL A 158 4.12 22.52 0.65
C VAL A 158 3.91 23.25 1.96
N ARG A 159 3.24 24.41 1.90
CA ARG A 159 2.86 25.18 3.08
C ARG A 159 1.46 24.80 3.53
N THR A 160 1.33 24.50 4.81
CA THR A 160 0.06 24.21 5.45
C THR A 160 -0.72 25.50 5.71
N ARG A 161 -2.04 25.37 5.86
CA ARG A 161 -2.90 26.49 6.33
C ARG A 161 -2.69 26.77 7.83
N VAL A 162 -1.98 25.89 8.53
CA VAL A 162 -1.61 26.04 9.93
C VAL A 162 -0.40 26.97 10.02
N PHE A 163 -0.65 28.27 10.18
CA PHE A 163 0.36 29.32 10.33
C PHE A 163 1.43 29.36 9.21
N GLY A 164 1.12 28.83 8.02
CA GLY A 164 2.07 28.79 6.90
C GLY A 164 3.27 27.86 7.10
N MET A 165 3.22 26.98 8.11
CA MET A 165 4.31 26.03 8.39
C MET A 165 4.47 25.03 7.24
N ARG A 166 5.71 24.63 6.94
CA ARG A 166 5.98 23.56 5.96
C ARG A 166 5.33 22.25 6.42
N LEU A 167 4.79 21.48 5.47
CA LEU A 167 4.16 20.19 5.73
C LEU A 167 5.11 19.23 6.47
N MET A 168 6.39 19.25 6.14
CA MET A 168 7.43 18.44 6.79
C MET A 168 7.65 18.77 8.27
N SER A 169 7.15 19.90 8.77
CA SER A 169 7.11 20.17 10.22
C SER A 169 6.16 19.22 10.96
N PHE A 170 5.15 18.68 10.27
CA PHE A 170 4.18 17.73 10.80
C PHE A 170 4.47 16.29 10.34
N MET A 171 5.13 16.12 9.19
CA MET A 171 5.31 14.82 8.54
C MET A 171 6.75 14.27 8.56
N CYS A 172 7.63 14.80 9.41
CA CYS A 172 9.03 14.35 9.48
C CYS A 172 9.53 14.04 10.90
N GLY A 173 8.59 13.87 11.85
CA GLY A 173 8.86 13.46 13.23
C GLY A 173 9.99 14.25 13.90
N LYS A 174 10.89 13.54 14.58
CA LYS A 174 12.01 14.11 15.35
C LYS A 174 13.02 14.92 14.52
N TYR A 175 13.06 14.74 13.20
CA TYR A 175 14.01 15.45 12.34
C TYR A 175 13.53 16.87 12.01
N GLY A 176 12.21 17.08 12.01
CA GLY A 176 11.58 18.32 11.56
C GLY A 176 11.89 18.66 10.10
N TYR A 177 11.35 19.78 9.61
CA TYR A 177 11.46 20.12 8.19
C TYR A 177 12.90 20.41 7.71
N ARG A 178 13.81 20.85 8.60
CA ARG A 178 15.17 21.29 8.22
C ARG A 178 16.13 20.14 7.92
N LYS A 179 15.94 18.99 8.57
CA LYS A 179 16.77 17.79 8.40
C LYS A 179 15.95 16.65 7.78
N CYS A 180 14.83 16.98 7.15
CA CYS A 180 14.00 15.99 6.50
C CYS A 180 14.65 15.52 5.21
N THR A 181 14.68 14.21 5.01
CA THR A 181 15.05 13.53 3.77
C THR A 181 13.85 12.69 3.34
N ALA A 182 13.86 12.17 2.10
CA ALA A 182 12.84 11.23 1.65
C ALA A 182 12.69 10.05 2.61
N GLN A 183 13.80 9.43 3.03
CA GLN A 183 13.77 8.34 4.01
C GLN A 183 13.15 8.78 5.34
N HIS A 184 13.53 9.94 5.90
CA HIS A 184 12.96 10.42 7.16
C HIS A 184 11.45 10.70 7.07
N PHE A 185 10.99 11.22 5.93
CA PHE A 185 9.57 11.40 5.65
C PHE A 185 8.83 10.06 5.64
N PHE A 186 9.32 9.07 4.90
CA PHE A 186 8.67 7.75 4.84
C PHE A 186 8.77 6.97 6.16
N ASP A 187 9.85 7.14 6.91
CA ASP A 187 9.97 6.58 8.27
C ASP A 187 8.86 7.11 9.17
N PHE A 188 8.53 8.40 9.08
CA PHE A 188 7.42 9.01 9.81
C PHE A 188 6.06 8.53 9.30
N VAL A 189 5.85 8.48 7.98
CA VAL A 189 4.60 7.99 7.37
C VAL A 189 4.27 6.59 7.84
N GLY A 190 5.29 5.73 7.96
CA GLY A 190 5.14 4.36 8.44
C GLY A 190 5.23 4.19 9.96
N ALA A 191 5.50 5.25 10.73
CA ALA A 191 5.67 5.15 12.17
C ALA A 191 4.33 4.96 12.90
N VAL A 192 4.33 4.07 13.88
CA VAL A 192 3.19 3.84 14.78
C VAL A 192 3.13 4.89 15.89
N TYR A 193 2.04 4.92 16.66
CA TYR A 193 1.86 5.85 17.77
C TYR A 193 3.01 5.81 18.79
N ALA A 194 3.49 4.62 19.15
CA ALA A 194 4.62 4.44 20.06
C ALA A 194 5.95 5.04 19.54
N GLU A 195 6.04 5.29 18.23
CA GLU A 195 7.19 5.93 17.57
C GLU A 195 6.92 7.42 17.27
N GLY A 196 5.80 7.98 17.73
CA GLY A 196 5.37 9.35 17.47
C GLY A 196 4.70 9.57 16.11
N GLY A 197 4.35 8.50 15.41
CA GLY A 197 3.66 8.55 14.12
C GLY A 197 2.15 8.30 14.21
N HIS A 198 1.52 8.11 13.06
CA HIS A 198 0.07 7.94 12.94
C HIS A 198 -0.33 6.66 12.21
N SER A 199 0.60 5.84 11.76
CA SER A 199 0.29 4.60 11.05
C SER A 199 -0.38 3.58 11.99
N PRO A 200 -1.45 2.88 11.56
CA PRO A 200 -2.09 1.84 12.35
C PRO A 200 -1.17 0.64 12.64
N LEU A 201 -0.27 0.33 11.72
CA LEU A 201 0.79 -0.68 11.88
C LEU A 201 2.13 -0.09 11.45
N LYS A 202 3.24 -0.72 11.81
CA LYS A 202 4.56 -0.26 11.34
C LYS A 202 4.69 -0.54 9.84
N ILE A 203 4.99 0.47 9.04
CA ILE A 203 5.35 0.30 7.63
C ILE A 203 6.82 0.66 7.48
N ARG A 204 7.65 -0.33 7.15
CA ARG A 204 9.06 -0.12 6.83
C ARG A 204 9.18 0.15 5.34
N HIS A 205 9.35 1.42 4.99
CA HIS A 205 9.62 1.84 3.63
C HIS A 205 11.09 1.59 3.28
N VAL A 206 11.33 0.82 2.23
CA VAL A 206 12.68 0.55 1.70
C VAL A 206 12.79 1.21 0.34
N LEU A 207 13.63 2.22 0.23
CA LEU A 207 13.89 2.94 -1.01
C LEU A 207 15.01 2.21 -1.76
N ALA A 208 14.68 1.60 -2.89
CA ALA A 208 15.60 0.74 -3.63
C ALA A 208 15.50 0.98 -5.15
N GLU A 209 16.62 0.84 -5.85
CA GLU A 209 16.68 0.89 -7.32
C GLU A 209 16.56 -0.51 -7.94
N THR A 210 16.76 -1.55 -7.13
CA THR A 210 16.71 -2.96 -7.55
C THR A 210 15.89 -3.80 -6.57
N PRO A 211 15.42 -4.98 -6.98
CA PRO A 211 14.58 -5.82 -6.13
C PRO A 211 15.28 -6.29 -4.86
N VAL A 212 14.51 -6.32 -3.77
CA VAL A 212 14.99 -6.61 -2.42
C VAL A 212 14.42 -7.94 -1.94
N SER A 213 15.22 -8.73 -1.21
CA SER A 213 14.73 -9.93 -0.54
C SER A 213 14.30 -9.63 0.89
N VAL A 214 13.06 -9.97 1.25
CA VAL A 214 12.49 -9.83 2.59
C VAL A 214 11.95 -11.19 3.02
N ASN A 215 12.55 -11.81 4.04
CA ASN A 215 12.18 -13.15 4.50
C ASN A 215 12.11 -14.20 3.37
N GLY A 216 13.03 -14.12 2.41
CA GLY A 216 13.06 -15.01 1.24
C GLY A 216 12.09 -14.65 0.12
N LEU A 217 11.20 -13.66 0.32
CA LEU A 217 10.34 -13.12 -0.73
C LEU A 217 11.11 -12.06 -1.52
N ARG A 218 11.11 -12.18 -2.85
CA ARG A 218 11.63 -11.14 -3.74
C ARG A 218 10.55 -10.09 -3.95
N LEU A 219 10.82 -8.85 -3.55
CA LEU A 219 9.96 -7.71 -3.74
C LEU A 219 10.58 -6.76 -4.76
N GLU A 220 9.77 -6.39 -5.75
CA GLU A 220 10.10 -5.42 -6.79
C GLU A 220 9.79 -4.00 -6.27
N PRO A 221 10.66 -2.99 -6.48
CA PRO A 221 10.39 -1.64 -6.04
C PRO A 221 9.15 -1.06 -6.75
N PHE A 222 8.17 -0.59 -5.98
CA PHE A 222 6.98 0.04 -6.54
C PHE A 222 7.31 1.43 -7.10
N LYS A 223 6.86 1.67 -8.33
CA LYS A 223 6.82 2.99 -8.96
C LYS A 223 5.47 3.19 -9.63
N SER A 224 5.06 4.45 -9.72
CA SER A 224 3.87 4.82 -10.49
C SER A 224 4.25 5.67 -11.69
N ASP A 225 3.54 5.48 -12.79
CA ASP A 225 3.62 6.35 -13.98
C ASP A 225 2.80 7.64 -13.83
N ILE A 226 2.08 7.80 -12.70
CA ILE A 226 1.30 8.99 -12.38
C ILE A 226 2.25 10.00 -11.69
N LEU A 227 2.64 11.06 -12.41
CA LEU A 227 3.50 12.15 -11.93
C LEU A 227 2.88 13.54 -12.11
#